data_AF-A0A6L3N900-F1
#
_entry.id   AF-A0A6L3N900-F1
#
_cell.length_a   1.000
_cell.length_b   1.000
_cell.length_c   1.000
_cell.angle_alpha   90.00
_cell.angle_beta   90.00
_cell.angle_gamma   90.00
#
_symmetry.space_group_name_H-M   'P 1'
#
loop_
_entity.id
_entity.type
_entity.pdbx_description
1 polymer ?
#
loop_
_entity_poly.entity_id
_entity_poly.type
_entity_poly.pdbx_seq_one_letter_code
_entity_poly.pdbx_strand_id
1 'polypeptide(L)'
;TPHAQPALTGAFALAVLWGIAGAAAIGGLLGAAATKAIGWLRTRYAQALGFEGFFALALIVLSFGAAQLANTFGFIATFAAGVAMRRVEHRASGDRRPREVIGRIDSEDVVATEKHPEKVHAFMTESVLDFTIELERIAEALIMTMIGSVLATLSAPLLTWSSIGLAVVLFVAVRPLAVLLTLTGSRATHAQRRLMAWFGIRGIGSFYYLLFALEHGPASAVRPLAAPVLAVVSASVIAHGVSATPLMDWYYRLQQRRR
;
A
#
# COMPACT_ATOMS: atom_id res chain seq x y z
N THR A 1 -11.14 -34.48 13.59
CA THR A 1 -10.58 -33.95 12.33
C THR A 1 -10.52 -32.43 12.40
N PRO A 2 -9.39 -31.83 12.79
CA PRO A 2 -9.32 -30.40 13.13
C PRO A 2 -9.20 -29.46 11.90
N HIS A 3 -9.53 -29.94 10.71
CA HIS A 3 -9.48 -29.17 9.46
C HIS A 3 -10.86 -28.94 8.85
N ALA A 4 -11.92 -28.97 9.67
CA ALA A 4 -13.23 -28.53 9.20
C ALA A 4 -13.09 -27.06 8.79
N GLN A 5 -13.14 -26.81 7.47
CA GLN A 5 -13.18 -25.45 6.95
C GLN A 5 -14.34 -24.75 7.65
N PRO A 6 -14.14 -23.57 8.26
CA PRO A 6 -15.27 -22.83 8.80
C PRO A 6 -16.21 -22.62 7.62
N ALA A 7 -17.37 -23.27 7.67
CA ALA A 7 -18.40 -23.04 6.67
C ALA A 7 -18.64 -21.51 6.60
N LEU A 8 -18.96 -21.01 5.42
CA LEU A 8 -19.37 -19.63 5.19
C LEU A 8 -20.64 -19.35 6.01
N THR A 9 -20.45 -19.12 7.30
CA THR A 9 -21.46 -19.00 8.33
C THR A 9 -21.71 -17.54 8.62
N GLY A 10 -22.87 -17.23 9.19
CA GLY A 10 -23.14 -15.87 9.68
C GLY A 10 -22.09 -15.38 10.68
N ALA A 11 -21.51 -16.29 11.49
CA ALA A 11 -20.41 -15.99 12.39
C ALA A 11 -19.13 -15.57 11.65
N PHE A 12 -18.75 -16.27 10.58
CA PHE A 12 -17.62 -15.88 9.74
C PHE A 12 -17.85 -14.51 9.09
N ALA A 13 -19.04 -14.28 8.51
CA ALA A 13 -19.38 -13.00 7.92
C ALA A 13 -19.32 -11.85 8.93
N LEU A 14 -19.86 -12.06 10.14
CA LEU A 14 -19.80 -11.07 11.22
C LEU A 14 -18.36 -10.80 11.66
N ALA A 15 -17.53 -11.82 11.78
CA ALA A 15 -16.11 -11.67 12.13
C ALA A 15 -15.34 -10.88 11.06
N VAL A 16 -15.61 -11.12 9.77
CA VAL A 16 -15.01 -10.35 8.67
C VAL A 16 -15.48 -8.89 8.71
N LEU A 17 -16.78 -8.65 8.89
CA LEU A 17 -17.34 -7.30 8.99
C LEU A 17 -16.76 -6.54 10.19
N TRP A 18 -16.68 -7.19 11.35
CA TRP A 18 -16.03 -6.64 12.53
C TRP A 18 -14.56 -6.33 12.26
N GLY A 19 -13.83 -7.28 11.65
CA GLY A 19 -12.43 -7.13 11.33
C GLY A 19 -12.15 -5.94 10.42
N ILE A 20 -13.03 -5.68 9.43
CA ILE A 20 -12.91 -4.54 8.51
C ILE A 20 -13.31 -3.23 9.20
N ALA A 21 -14.52 -3.19 9.79
CA ALA A 21 -15.08 -1.98 10.38
C ALA A 21 -14.26 -1.52 11.60
N GLY A 22 -13.89 -2.46 12.47
CA GLY A 22 -13.07 -2.19 13.65
C GLY A 22 -11.68 -1.70 13.27
N ALA A 23 -11.03 -2.32 12.28
CA ALA A 23 -9.74 -1.84 11.78
C ALA A 23 -9.82 -0.43 11.19
N ALA A 24 -10.85 -0.15 10.38
CA ALA A 24 -11.06 1.17 9.80
C ALA A 24 -11.30 2.24 10.88
N ALA A 25 -12.07 1.91 11.92
CA ALA A 25 -12.31 2.80 13.05
C ALA A 25 -11.04 3.06 13.87
N ILE A 26 -10.31 2.00 14.26
CA ILE A 26 -9.07 2.10 15.05
C ILE A 26 -8.03 2.92 14.28
N GLY A 27 -7.76 2.54 13.02
CA GLY A 27 -6.82 3.24 12.16
C GLY A 27 -7.21 4.70 11.96
N GLY A 28 -8.47 4.95 11.61
CA GLY A 28 -8.97 6.31 11.38
C GLY A 28 -8.88 7.21 12.61
N LEU A 29 -9.20 6.69 13.80
CA LEU A 29 -9.08 7.42 15.06
C LEU A 29 -7.62 7.70 15.41
N LEU A 30 -6.75 6.71 15.35
CA LEU A 30 -5.33 6.87 15.67
C LEU A 30 -4.65 7.83 14.71
N GLY A 31 -4.87 7.70 13.40
CA GLY A 31 -4.30 8.61 12.40
C GLY A 31 -4.75 10.05 12.62
N ALA A 32 -6.06 10.27 12.83
CA ALA A 32 -6.59 11.61 13.09
C ALA A 32 -6.09 12.21 14.42
N ALA A 33 -6.07 11.42 15.49
CA ALA A 33 -5.60 11.86 16.81
C ALA A 33 -4.12 12.23 16.77
N ALA A 34 -3.31 11.38 16.15
CA ALA A 34 -1.87 11.56 16.09
C ALA A 34 -1.47 12.77 15.23
N THR A 35 -2.11 12.97 14.06
CA THR A 35 -1.90 14.18 13.24
C THR A 35 -2.29 15.46 13.98
N LYS A 36 -3.42 15.46 14.72
CA LYS A 36 -3.86 16.62 15.50
C LYS A 36 -2.95 16.88 16.70
N ALA A 37 -2.53 15.84 17.41
CA ALA A 37 -1.66 15.95 18.57
C ALA A 37 -0.31 16.57 18.20
N ILE A 38 0.30 16.14 17.08
CA ILE A 38 1.57 16.72 16.63
C ILE A 38 1.39 18.16 16.15
N GLY A 39 0.33 18.44 15.39
CA GLY A 39 0.03 19.82 14.99
C GLY A 39 -0.17 20.76 16.19
N TRP A 40 -0.88 20.28 17.22
CA TRP A 40 -1.05 21.01 18.47
C TRP A 40 0.28 21.21 19.21
N LEU A 41 1.10 20.17 19.33
CA LEU A 41 2.38 20.26 20.04
C LEU A 41 3.36 21.22 19.33
N ARG A 42 3.40 21.21 18.00
CA ARG A 42 4.26 22.09 17.20
C ARG A 42 3.82 23.55 17.27
N THR A 43 2.51 23.81 17.21
CA THR A 43 1.98 25.18 17.34
C THR A 43 2.09 25.73 18.77
N ARG A 44 2.01 24.88 19.78
CA ARG A 44 2.05 25.29 21.19
C ARG A 44 3.47 25.43 21.75
N TYR A 45 4.41 24.57 21.34
CA TYR A 45 5.73 24.45 21.95
C TYR A 45 6.91 24.73 21.00
N ALA A 46 6.66 25.12 19.74
CA ALA A 46 7.69 25.42 18.74
C ALA A 46 8.76 24.31 18.59
N GLN A 47 8.40 23.06 18.89
CA GLN A 47 9.31 21.93 18.77
C GLN A 47 9.41 21.52 17.29
N ALA A 48 10.58 21.73 16.69
CA ALA A 48 10.97 21.06 15.47
C ALA A 48 11.30 19.60 15.81
N LEU A 49 10.28 18.75 15.88
CA LEU A 49 10.48 17.31 16.00
C LEU A 49 11.03 16.81 14.68
N GLY A 50 12.35 16.90 14.45
CA GLY A 50 13.05 16.42 13.24
C GLY A 50 13.03 14.89 13.05
N PHE A 51 11.97 14.25 13.54
CA PHE A 51 11.69 12.82 13.54
C PHE A 51 10.33 12.52 12.88
N GLU A 52 9.81 13.41 12.03
CA GLU A 52 8.51 13.20 11.36
C GLU A 52 8.47 11.88 10.54
N GLY A 53 9.62 11.39 10.06
CA GLY A 53 9.72 10.06 9.45
C GLY A 53 9.42 8.92 10.44
N PHE A 54 9.97 8.98 11.66
CA PHE A 54 9.71 7.95 12.69
C PHE A 54 8.25 7.92 13.15
N PHE A 55 7.54 9.04 13.01
CA PHE A 55 6.11 9.08 13.26
C PHE A 55 5.33 8.13 12.33
N ALA A 56 5.75 8.01 11.06
CA ALA A 56 5.15 7.06 10.12
C ALA A 56 5.25 5.62 10.68
N LEU A 57 6.44 5.23 11.11
CA LEU A 57 6.68 3.89 11.65
C LEU A 57 5.92 3.65 12.96
N ALA A 58 5.93 4.64 13.86
CA ALA A 58 5.19 4.57 15.11
C ALA A 58 3.69 4.41 14.87
N LEU A 59 3.12 5.17 13.93
CA LEU A 59 1.71 5.07 13.60
C LEU A 59 1.37 3.75 12.92
N ILE A 60 2.23 3.23 12.04
CA ILE A 60 2.08 1.90 11.43
C ILE A 60 2.04 0.83 12.54
N VAL A 61 3.05 0.79 13.41
CA VAL A 61 3.14 -0.22 14.48
C VAL A 61 1.98 -0.09 15.47
N LEU A 62 1.64 1.14 15.88
CA LEU A 62 0.57 1.39 16.84
C LEU A 62 -0.81 1.01 16.27
N SER A 63 -1.12 1.44 15.05
CA SER A 63 -2.41 1.13 14.42
C SER A 63 -2.55 -0.36 14.12
N PHE A 64 -1.47 -1.00 13.64
CA PHE A 64 -1.45 -2.44 13.40
C PHE A 64 -1.59 -3.24 14.70
N GLY A 65 -0.83 -2.90 15.74
CA GLY A 65 -0.88 -3.57 17.04
C GLY A 65 -2.21 -3.38 17.75
N ALA A 66 -2.74 -2.16 17.79
CA ALA A 66 -4.06 -1.88 18.38
C ALA A 66 -5.18 -2.64 17.66
N ALA A 67 -5.10 -2.73 16.32
CA ALA A 67 -6.05 -3.51 15.54
C ALA A 67 -5.98 -5.01 15.89
N GLN A 68 -4.78 -5.57 16.05
CA GLN A 68 -4.63 -6.97 16.46
C GLN A 68 -5.16 -7.24 17.86
N LEU A 69 -4.92 -6.35 18.84
CA LEU A 69 -5.48 -6.51 20.19
C LEU A 69 -7.02 -6.53 20.19
N ALA A 70 -7.64 -5.84 19.23
CA ALA A 70 -9.09 -5.85 19.03
C ALA A 70 -9.60 -7.01 18.15
N ASN A 71 -8.73 -7.94 17.72
CA ASN A 71 -9.03 -9.01 16.76
C ASN A 71 -9.56 -8.47 15.42
N THR A 72 -8.93 -7.41 14.90
CA THR A 72 -9.28 -6.77 13.62
C THR A 72 -8.10 -6.77 12.64
N PHE A 73 -8.32 -6.35 11.39
CA PHE A 73 -7.31 -6.44 10.33
C PHE A 73 -6.27 -5.30 10.40
N GLY A 74 -5.05 -5.63 10.85
CA GLY A 74 -3.96 -4.66 10.99
C GLY A 74 -3.62 -3.86 9.72
N PHE A 75 -3.57 -4.51 8.54
CA PHE A 75 -3.32 -3.80 7.27
C PHE A 75 -4.40 -2.77 6.91
N ILE A 76 -5.66 -3.04 7.26
CA ILE A 76 -6.75 -2.09 7.02
C ILE A 76 -6.64 -0.92 8.00
N ALA A 77 -6.21 -1.16 9.23
CA ALA A 77 -6.01 -0.11 10.22
C ALA A 77 -4.86 0.83 9.84
N THR A 78 -3.72 0.30 9.38
CA THR A 78 -2.60 1.14 8.92
C THR A 78 -2.97 1.96 7.69
N PHE A 79 -3.69 1.37 6.74
CA PHE A 79 -4.23 2.08 5.58
C PHE A 79 -5.21 3.20 6.00
N ALA A 80 -6.17 2.89 6.87
CA ALA A 80 -7.14 3.86 7.37
C ALA A 80 -6.48 4.99 8.17
N ALA A 81 -5.40 4.71 8.90
CA ALA A 81 -4.60 5.73 9.58
C ALA A 81 -3.98 6.71 8.58
N GLY A 82 -3.33 6.23 7.52
CA GLY A 82 -2.79 7.08 6.46
C GLY A 82 -3.86 7.91 5.75
N VAL A 83 -5.01 7.32 5.44
CA VAL A 83 -6.17 8.05 4.87
C VAL A 83 -6.67 9.14 5.83
N ALA A 84 -6.74 8.85 7.13
CA ALA A 84 -7.19 9.82 8.12
C ALA A 84 -6.19 10.98 8.29
N MET A 85 -4.88 10.70 8.29
CA MET A 85 -3.85 11.75 8.25
C MET A 85 -4.07 12.67 7.05
N ARG A 86 -4.19 12.07 5.86
CA ARG A 86 -4.42 12.81 4.61
C ARG A 86 -5.70 13.63 4.65
N ARG A 87 -6.76 13.11 5.27
CA ARG A 87 -8.03 13.83 5.44
C ARG A 87 -7.92 15.02 6.39
N VAL A 88 -7.16 14.89 7.48
CA VAL A 88 -6.92 15.99 8.43
C VAL A 88 -6.08 17.08 7.76
N GLU A 89 -5.06 16.69 6.98
CA GLU A 89 -4.25 17.61 6.19
C GLU A 89 -5.08 18.35 5.14
N HIS A 90 -5.85 17.65 4.31
CA HIS A 90 -6.69 18.27 3.28
C HIS A 90 -7.73 19.25 3.88
N ARG A 91 -8.23 19.00 5.08
CA ARG A 91 -9.14 19.93 5.78
C ARG A 91 -8.43 21.20 6.27
N ALA A 92 -7.15 21.12 6.59
CA ALA A 92 -6.36 22.26 7.00
C ALA A 92 -5.80 23.06 5.81
N SER A 93 -5.36 22.36 4.75
CA SER A 93 -4.71 22.92 3.56
C SER A 93 -5.69 23.44 2.49
N GLY A 94 -6.92 22.92 2.44
CA GLY A 94 -7.89 23.17 1.37
C GLY A 94 -7.58 22.36 0.10
N ASP A 95 -7.94 22.89 -1.08
CA ASP A 95 -7.70 22.25 -2.39
C ASP A 95 -6.26 22.46 -2.92
N ARG A 96 -5.41 23.16 -2.17
CA ARG A 96 -4.01 23.42 -2.57
C ARG A 96 -3.20 22.14 -2.40
N ARG A 97 -2.33 21.81 -3.37
CA ARG A 97 -1.48 20.61 -3.22
C ARG A 97 -0.51 20.80 -2.06
N PRO A 98 -0.15 19.75 -1.30
CA PRO A 98 0.76 19.87 -0.16
C PRO A 98 2.05 20.60 -0.52
N ARG A 99 2.66 20.26 -1.67
CA ARG A 99 3.86 20.93 -2.20
C ARG A 99 3.67 22.42 -2.51
N GLU A 100 2.45 22.83 -2.89
CA GLU A 100 2.10 24.23 -3.13
C GLU A 100 1.87 24.99 -1.80
N VAL A 101 1.36 24.32 -0.77
CA VAL A 101 1.17 24.87 0.59
C VAL A 101 2.49 24.99 1.35
N ILE A 102 3.36 23.99 1.18
CA ILE A 102 4.71 23.90 1.74
C ILE A 102 5.61 24.97 1.10
N GLY A 103 5.55 25.16 -0.23
CA GLY A 103 6.41 26.10 -0.97
C GLY A 103 7.85 25.60 -1.12
N ARG A 104 8.77 26.46 -1.60
CA ARG A 104 10.22 26.22 -1.54
C ARG A 104 10.66 26.47 -0.10
N ILE A 105 10.68 25.42 0.71
CA ILE A 105 11.26 25.50 2.05
C ILE A 105 12.77 25.38 1.86
N ASP A 106 13.50 26.47 2.08
CA ASP A 106 14.91 26.36 2.44
C ASP A 106 14.96 25.70 3.81
N SER A 107 15.73 24.62 3.91
CA SER A 107 15.89 23.80 5.12
C SER A 107 16.38 24.59 6.34
N GLU A 108 16.81 25.84 6.14
CA GLU A 108 17.28 26.78 7.17
C GLU A 108 16.16 27.58 7.84
N ASP A 109 14.95 27.65 7.26
CA ASP A 109 13.86 28.52 7.72
C ASP A 109 12.74 27.77 8.47
N VAL A 110 13.15 26.84 9.35
CA VAL A 110 12.28 26.05 10.25
C VAL A 110 11.35 26.96 11.10
N VAL A 111 11.76 28.21 11.32
CA VAL A 111 11.07 29.22 12.14
C VAL A 111 9.84 29.82 11.43
N ALA A 112 9.79 29.85 10.09
CA ALA A 112 8.64 30.42 9.36
C ALA A 112 7.41 29.48 9.30
N THR A 113 7.56 28.22 9.74
CA THR A 113 6.46 27.24 9.84
C THR A 113 5.66 27.40 11.15
N GLU A 114 6.14 28.18 12.10
CA GLU A 114 5.58 28.30 13.46
C GLU A 114 4.20 28.98 13.54
N LYS A 115 3.76 29.72 12.52
CA LYS A 115 2.53 30.54 12.59
C LYS A 115 1.36 30.06 11.73
N HIS A 116 1.53 29.01 10.92
CA HIS A 116 0.50 28.56 9.98
C HIS A 116 0.16 27.08 10.16
N PRO A 117 -0.93 26.74 10.88
CA PRO A 117 -1.33 25.35 11.16
C PRO A 117 -1.48 24.47 9.91
N GLU A 118 -1.94 25.05 8.80
CA GLU A 118 -2.04 24.38 7.49
C GLU A 118 -0.68 23.88 6.96
N LYS A 119 0.39 24.66 7.12
CA LYS A 119 1.74 24.27 6.68
C LYS A 119 2.31 23.14 7.52
N VAL A 120 2.01 23.13 8.82
CA VAL A 120 2.46 22.08 9.74
C VAL A 120 1.89 20.72 9.35
N HIS A 121 0.58 20.64 9.07
CA HIS A 121 -0.06 19.39 8.69
C HIS A 121 0.39 18.89 7.31
N ALA A 122 0.57 19.81 6.35
CA ALA A 122 1.07 19.50 5.02
C ALA A 122 2.52 18.97 5.07
N PHE A 123 3.42 19.68 5.76
CA PHE A 123 4.82 19.29 5.90
C PHE A 123 4.96 17.89 6.51
N MET A 124 4.30 17.65 7.65
CA MET A 124 4.36 16.35 8.33
C MET A 124 3.83 15.21 7.45
N THR A 125 2.73 15.43 6.74
CA THR A 125 2.15 14.39 5.86
C THR A 125 3.09 14.08 4.68
N GLU A 126 3.74 15.10 4.11
CA GLU A 126 4.73 14.90 3.04
C GLU A 126 5.98 14.20 3.57
N SER A 127 6.54 14.62 4.71
CA SER A 127 7.72 13.98 5.32
C SER A 127 7.46 12.51 5.68
N VAL A 128 6.27 12.21 6.19
CA VAL A 128 5.82 10.83 6.47
C VAL A 128 5.73 10.01 5.19
N LEU A 129 5.19 10.60 4.11
CA LEU A 129 5.08 9.95 2.81
C LEU A 129 6.46 9.67 2.21
N ASP A 130 7.35 10.66 2.17
CA ASP A 130 8.69 10.53 1.63
C ASP A 130 9.48 9.44 2.38
N PHE A 131 9.45 9.47 3.72
CA PHE A 131 10.08 8.42 4.53
C PHE A 131 9.46 7.03 4.29
N THR A 132 8.13 6.95 4.14
CA THR A 132 7.46 5.68 3.83
C THR A 132 7.87 5.15 2.46
N ILE A 133 8.04 6.01 1.45
CA ILE A 133 8.54 5.63 0.13
C ILE A 133 9.98 5.12 0.22
N GLU A 134 10.83 5.74 1.02
CA GLU A 134 12.21 5.26 1.26
C GLU A 134 12.20 3.88 1.92
N LEU A 135 11.39 3.69 2.97
CA LEU A 135 11.23 2.39 3.61
C LEU A 135 10.68 1.34 2.65
N GLU A 136 9.69 1.69 1.82
CA GLU A 136 9.12 0.80 0.80
C GLU A 136 10.20 0.33 -0.17
N ARG A 137 11.04 1.23 -0.67
CA ARG A 137 12.16 0.89 -1.58
C ARG A 137 13.14 -0.08 -0.94
N ILE A 138 13.49 0.13 0.33
CA ILE A 138 14.38 -0.77 1.08
C ILE A 138 13.71 -2.14 1.26
N ALA A 139 12.44 -2.17 1.70
CA ALA A 139 11.71 -3.41 1.90
C ALA A 139 11.53 -4.18 0.59
N GLU A 140 11.23 -3.49 -0.51
CA GLU A 140 11.12 -4.07 -1.85
C GLU A 140 12.44 -4.69 -2.29
N ALA A 141 13.57 -3.98 -2.14
CA ALA A 141 14.89 -4.51 -2.49
C ALA A 141 15.24 -5.77 -1.68
N LEU A 142 14.96 -5.77 -0.38
CA LEU A 142 15.20 -6.93 0.49
C LEU A 142 14.32 -8.12 0.11
N ILE A 143 13.01 -7.89 -0.05
CA ILE A 143 12.06 -8.95 -0.41
C ILE A 143 12.33 -9.48 -1.81
N MET A 144 12.66 -8.63 -2.77
CA MET A 144 12.98 -9.06 -4.13
C MET A 144 14.28 -9.87 -4.17
N THR A 145 15.28 -9.49 -3.38
CA THR A 145 16.50 -10.29 -3.19
C THR A 145 16.17 -11.66 -2.60
N MET A 146 15.29 -11.71 -1.59
CA MET A 146 14.87 -12.95 -0.96
C MET A 146 14.08 -13.84 -1.93
N ILE A 147 13.17 -13.27 -2.73
CA ILE A 147 12.47 -13.96 -3.82
C ILE A 147 13.49 -14.54 -4.81
N GLY A 148 14.48 -13.75 -5.25
CA GLY A 148 15.56 -14.20 -6.12
C GLY A 148 16.35 -15.38 -5.55
N SER A 149 16.68 -15.33 -4.25
CA SER A 149 17.36 -16.41 -3.54
C SER A 149 16.52 -17.70 -3.46
N VAL A 150 15.23 -17.58 -3.16
CA VAL A 150 14.30 -18.72 -3.15
C VAL A 150 14.17 -19.31 -4.56
N LEU A 151 14.07 -18.47 -5.59
CA LEU A 151 14.02 -18.92 -6.98
C LEU A 151 15.26 -19.70 -7.39
N ALA A 152 16.45 -19.27 -6.97
CA ALA A 152 17.71 -19.93 -7.28
C ALA A 152 17.85 -21.32 -6.63
N THR A 153 17.14 -21.57 -5.53
CA THR A 153 17.20 -22.84 -4.78
C THR A 153 15.97 -23.73 -5.01
N LEU A 154 14.96 -23.22 -5.74
CA LEU A 154 13.72 -23.94 -5.99
C LEU A 154 13.94 -25.08 -6.98
N SER A 155 13.74 -26.32 -6.53
CA SER A 155 13.88 -27.51 -7.39
C SER A 155 12.67 -27.73 -8.30
N ALA A 156 11.51 -27.13 -7.97
CA ALA A 156 10.29 -27.27 -8.74
C ALA A 156 10.33 -26.41 -10.03
N PRO A 157 9.81 -26.92 -11.16
CA PRO A 157 9.79 -26.15 -12.40
C PRO A 157 8.86 -24.94 -12.26
N LEU A 158 9.38 -23.75 -12.58
CA LEU A 158 8.58 -22.53 -12.61
C LEU A 158 7.68 -22.45 -13.85
N LEU A 159 8.23 -22.80 -15.01
CA LEU A 159 7.58 -22.71 -16.31
C LEU A 159 6.82 -24.00 -16.59
N THR A 160 5.70 -24.18 -15.89
CA THR A 160 4.71 -25.20 -16.21
C THR A 160 3.54 -24.56 -16.97
N TRP A 161 2.83 -25.35 -17.76
CA TRP A 161 1.61 -24.88 -18.44
C TRP A 161 0.56 -24.35 -17.46
N SER A 162 0.50 -24.92 -16.24
CA SER A 162 -0.39 -24.45 -15.18
C SER A 162 0.03 -23.06 -14.66
N SER A 163 1.32 -22.83 -14.41
CA SER A 163 1.83 -21.51 -13.98
C SER A 163 1.63 -20.45 -15.06
N ILE A 164 1.88 -20.79 -16.33
CA ILE A 164 1.66 -19.89 -17.47
C ILE A 164 0.17 -19.55 -17.60
N GLY A 165 -0.70 -20.56 -17.58
CA GLY A 165 -2.15 -20.36 -17.64
C GLY A 165 -2.65 -19.48 -16.50
N LEU A 166 -2.17 -19.73 -15.27
CA LEU A 166 -2.50 -18.91 -14.10
C LEU A 166 -2.05 -17.46 -14.28
N ALA A 167 -0.81 -17.23 -14.72
CA ALA A 167 -0.29 -15.88 -14.96
C ALA A 167 -1.12 -15.13 -16.01
N VAL A 168 -1.44 -15.79 -17.13
CA VAL A 168 -2.26 -15.22 -18.21
C VAL A 168 -3.66 -14.86 -17.70
N VAL A 169 -4.36 -15.79 -17.05
CA VAL A 169 -5.70 -15.53 -16.48
C VAL A 169 -5.64 -14.35 -15.51
N LEU A 170 -4.62 -14.33 -14.65
CA LEU A 170 -4.51 -13.30 -13.64
C LEU A 170 -4.11 -11.91 -14.19
N PHE A 171 -3.36 -11.83 -15.29
CA PHE A 171 -2.95 -10.54 -15.91
C PHE A 171 -3.93 -10.03 -16.96
N VAL A 172 -4.54 -10.92 -17.75
CA VAL A 172 -5.33 -10.54 -18.91
C VAL A 172 -6.83 -10.55 -18.61
N ALA A 173 -7.30 -11.37 -17.66
CA ALA A 173 -8.71 -11.46 -17.31
C ALA A 173 -9.00 -10.85 -15.93
N VAL A 174 -8.53 -11.50 -14.85
CA VAL A 174 -8.93 -11.16 -13.48
C VAL A 174 -8.59 -9.71 -13.15
N ARG A 175 -7.38 -9.27 -13.49
CA ARG A 175 -6.91 -7.93 -13.12
C ARG A 175 -7.59 -6.81 -13.91
N PRO A 176 -7.69 -6.85 -15.26
CA PRO A 176 -8.45 -5.86 -16.01
C PRO A 176 -9.92 -5.81 -15.58
N LEU A 177 -10.55 -6.96 -15.32
CA LEU A 177 -11.93 -6.98 -14.81
C LEU A 177 -12.04 -6.31 -13.44
N ALA A 178 -11.17 -6.64 -12.50
CA ALA A 178 -11.18 -6.02 -11.17
C ALA A 178 -11.01 -4.49 -11.25
N VAL A 179 -10.08 -4.01 -12.08
CA VAL A 179 -9.87 -2.56 -12.29
C VAL A 179 -11.05 -1.90 -12.98
N LEU A 180 -11.64 -2.52 -14.00
CA LEU A 180 -12.83 -1.99 -14.67
C LEU A 180 -14.01 -1.88 -13.71
N LEU A 181 -14.25 -2.90 -12.89
CA LEU A 181 -15.28 -2.90 -11.86
C LEU A 181 -15.03 -1.83 -10.79
N THR A 182 -13.77 -1.66 -10.36
CA THR A 182 -13.43 -0.65 -9.33
C THR A 182 -13.55 0.77 -9.87
N LEU A 183 -13.26 0.97 -11.16
CA LEU A 183 -13.31 2.27 -11.82
C LEU A 183 -14.68 2.59 -12.44
N THR A 184 -15.71 1.76 -12.23
CA THR A 184 -17.08 2.12 -12.63
C THR A 184 -17.50 3.42 -11.94
N GLY A 185 -17.92 4.42 -12.71
CA GLY A 185 -18.26 5.75 -12.20
C GLY A 185 -17.09 6.74 -12.12
N SER A 186 -15.85 6.33 -12.44
CA SER A 186 -14.70 7.25 -12.47
C SER A 186 -14.64 8.09 -13.75
N ARG A 187 -14.08 9.31 -13.65
CA ARG A 187 -13.78 10.20 -14.79
C ARG A 187 -12.53 9.81 -15.58
N ALA A 188 -11.92 8.65 -15.28
CA ALA A 188 -10.71 8.19 -15.96
C ALA A 188 -11.01 7.82 -17.43
N THR A 189 -10.19 8.32 -18.33
CA THR A 189 -10.25 7.99 -19.77
C THR A 189 -9.94 6.51 -20.03
N HIS A 190 -10.35 5.98 -21.17
CA HIS A 190 -10.06 4.59 -21.54
C HIS A 190 -8.56 4.26 -21.54
N ALA A 191 -7.70 5.20 -21.95
CA ALA A 191 -6.26 5.03 -21.91
C ALA A 191 -5.75 4.91 -20.46
N GLN A 192 -6.21 5.79 -19.57
CA GLN A 192 -5.86 5.73 -18.14
C GLN A 192 -6.35 4.44 -17.49
N ARG A 193 -7.59 4.01 -17.77
CA ARG A 193 -8.14 2.74 -17.25
C ARG A 193 -7.31 1.52 -17.70
N ARG A 194 -6.87 1.50 -18.97
CA ARG A 194 -6.00 0.43 -19.50
C ARG A 194 -4.63 0.44 -18.83
N LEU A 195 -4.03 1.62 -18.63
CA LEU A 195 -2.74 1.73 -17.93
C LEU A 195 -2.85 1.33 -16.46
N MET A 196 -3.94 1.70 -15.76
CA MET A 196 -4.20 1.25 -14.38
C MET A 196 -4.44 -0.26 -14.31
N ALA A 197 -5.14 -0.83 -15.30
CA ALA A 197 -5.35 -2.27 -15.43
C ALA A 197 -4.03 -3.02 -15.68
N TRP A 198 -3.10 -2.40 -16.42
CA TRP A 198 -1.78 -2.94 -16.71
C TRP A 198 -0.83 -2.76 -15.51
N PHE A 199 -0.60 -1.57 -14.95
CA PHE A 199 0.41 -1.32 -13.91
C PHE A 199 -0.01 -1.66 -12.47
N GLY A 200 0.38 -2.84 -11.99
CA GLY A 200 -0.01 -3.32 -10.66
C GLY A 200 0.78 -4.58 -10.36
N ILE A 201 2.03 -4.30 -10.03
CA ILE A 201 3.06 -5.28 -9.78
C ILE A 201 2.60 -6.17 -8.63
N ARG A 202 2.59 -7.48 -8.87
CA ARG A 202 2.51 -8.46 -7.78
C ARG A 202 3.90 -8.63 -7.20
N GLY A 203 3.99 -8.59 -5.88
CA GLY A 203 5.27 -8.73 -5.18
C GLY A 203 5.05 -9.02 -3.71
N ILE A 204 5.33 -8.01 -2.88
CA ILE A 204 5.44 -8.09 -1.42
C ILE A 204 4.23 -8.81 -0.78
N GLY A 205 3.00 -8.40 -1.11
CA GLY A 205 1.81 -8.99 -0.50
C GLY A 205 1.60 -10.47 -0.85
N SER A 206 1.84 -10.86 -2.11
CA SER A 206 1.69 -12.26 -2.54
C SER A 206 2.73 -13.16 -1.86
N PHE A 207 3.95 -12.66 -1.73
CA PHE A 207 5.03 -13.37 -1.05
C PHE A 207 4.77 -13.48 0.47
N TYR A 208 4.30 -12.40 1.12
CA TYR A 208 3.85 -12.43 2.51
C TYR A 208 2.77 -13.49 2.74
N TYR A 209 1.71 -13.52 1.92
CA TYR A 209 0.63 -14.50 2.12
C TYR A 209 1.07 -15.94 1.85
N LEU A 210 2.02 -16.16 0.94
CA LEU A 210 2.61 -17.49 0.75
C LEU A 210 3.35 -17.94 2.02
N LEU A 211 4.20 -17.09 2.60
CA LEU A 211 4.91 -17.41 3.84
C LEU A 211 3.93 -17.61 5.01
N PHE A 212 2.96 -16.71 5.16
CA PHE A 212 1.92 -16.81 6.18
C PHE A 212 1.17 -18.14 6.09
N ALA A 213 0.76 -18.54 4.88
CA ALA A 213 0.07 -19.81 4.66
C ALA A 213 0.99 -21.02 4.89
N LEU A 214 2.29 -20.93 4.60
CA LEU A 214 3.25 -21.99 4.89
C LEU A 214 3.47 -22.17 6.40
N GLU A 215 3.41 -21.08 7.16
CA GLU A 215 3.58 -21.07 8.62
C GLU A 215 2.32 -21.58 9.35
N HIS A 216 1.13 -21.16 8.92
CA HIS A 216 -0.12 -21.42 9.63
C HIS A 216 -0.97 -22.55 9.01
N GLY A 217 -0.68 -22.92 7.76
CA GLY A 217 -1.45 -23.90 7.00
C GLY A 217 -0.77 -25.27 6.90
N PRO A 218 -1.51 -26.31 6.50
CA PRO A 218 -0.93 -27.63 6.27
C PRO A 218 0.07 -27.56 5.10
N ALA A 219 1.33 -27.84 5.40
CA ALA A 219 2.44 -27.72 4.45
C ALA A 219 2.21 -28.52 3.15
N SER A 220 1.54 -29.67 3.21
CA SER A 220 1.19 -30.48 2.04
C SER A 220 0.25 -29.78 1.06
N ALA A 221 -0.64 -28.91 1.54
CA ALA A 221 -1.56 -28.14 0.71
C ALA A 221 -0.92 -26.86 0.16
N VAL A 222 -0.01 -26.24 0.92
CA VAL A 222 0.54 -24.92 0.58
C VAL A 222 1.85 -25.00 -0.20
N ARG A 223 2.74 -25.97 0.09
CA ARG A 223 4.02 -26.13 -0.63
C ARG A 223 3.87 -26.20 -2.15
N PRO A 224 2.88 -26.91 -2.73
CA PRO A 224 2.66 -26.93 -4.18
C PRO A 224 2.34 -25.55 -4.79
N LEU A 225 1.86 -24.59 -3.98
CA LEU A 225 1.53 -23.24 -4.43
C LEU A 225 2.76 -22.33 -4.52
N ALA A 226 3.89 -22.70 -3.91
CA ALA A 226 5.08 -21.84 -3.90
C ALA A 226 5.61 -21.57 -5.33
N ALA A 227 5.80 -22.62 -6.14
CA ALA A 227 6.27 -22.48 -7.51
C ALA A 227 5.36 -21.61 -8.40
N PRO A 228 4.03 -21.85 -8.50
CA PRO A 228 3.16 -21.01 -9.31
C PRO A 228 3.03 -19.57 -8.79
N VAL A 229 3.00 -19.36 -7.46
CA VAL A 229 2.97 -18.00 -6.89
C VAL A 229 4.25 -17.23 -7.25
N LEU A 230 5.41 -17.84 -7.04
CA LEU A 230 6.70 -17.23 -7.39
C LEU A 230 6.83 -17.00 -8.89
N ALA A 231 6.35 -17.93 -9.74
CA ALA A 231 6.33 -17.76 -11.19
C ALA A 231 5.47 -16.55 -11.61
N VAL A 232 4.28 -16.38 -11.02
CA VAL A 232 3.41 -15.22 -11.29
C VAL A 232 4.04 -13.92 -10.78
N VAL A 233 4.67 -13.92 -9.61
CA VAL A 233 5.39 -12.75 -9.07
C VAL A 233 6.54 -12.36 -10.00
N SER A 234 7.41 -13.30 -10.37
CA SER A 234 8.53 -13.07 -11.28
C SER A 234 8.08 -12.57 -12.65
N ALA A 235 7.07 -13.22 -13.24
CA ALA A 235 6.48 -12.78 -14.51
C ALA A 235 5.90 -11.37 -14.39
N SER A 236 5.27 -11.03 -13.26
CA SER A 236 4.75 -9.69 -13.00
C SER A 236 5.88 -8.67 -12.96
N VAL A 237 6.91 -8.90 -12.15
CA VAL A 237 8.03 -7.96 -11.99
C VAL A 237 8.71 -7.71 -13.33
N ILE A 238 8.99 -8.76 -14.11
CA ILE A 238 9.61 -8.64 -15.43
C ILE A 238 8.69 -7.90 -16.41
N ALA A 239 7.44 -8.34 -16.56
CA ALA A 239 6.52 -7.78 -17.54
C ALA A 239 6.25 -6.29 -17.29
N HIS A 240 6.05 -5.88 -16.04
CA HIS A 240 5.76 -4.49 -15.69
C HIS A 240 7.04 -3.65 -15.65
N GLY A 241 8.16 -4.20 -15.17
CA GLY A 241 9.45 -3.50 -15.15
C GLY A 241 9.92 -3.12 -16.56
N VAL A 242 9.82 -4.05 -17.51
CA VAL A 242 10.19 -3.81 -18.91
C VAL A 242 9.20 -2.84 -19.60
N SER A 243 7.92 -2.90 -19.25
CA SER A 243 6.88 -2.10 -19.91
C SER A 243 6.63 -0.72 -19.29
N ALA A 244 7.13 -0.44 -18.08
CA ALA A 244 6.87 0.81 -17.35
C ALA A 244 7.23 2.06 -18.15
N THR A 245 8.52 2.25 -18.45
CA THR A 245 9.02 3.41 -19.18
C THR A 245 8.39 3.57 -20.57
N PRO A 246 8.39 2.56 -21.46
CA PRO A 246 7.91 2.75 -22.83
C PRO A 246 6.41 3.08 -22.92
N LEU A 247 5.56 2.48 -22.06
CA LEU A 247 4.13 2.78 -22.06
C LEU A 247 3.84 4.17 -21.50
N MET A 248 4.58 4.62 -20.48
CA MET A 248 4.41 5.96 -19.94
C MET A 248 4.85 7.02 -20.95
N ASP A 249 5.97 6.82 -21.65
CA ASP A 249 6.42 7.72 -22.71
C ASP A 249 5.40 7.79 -23.85
N TRP A 250 4.82 6.66 -24.25
CA TRP A 250 3.75 6.61 -25.23
C TRP A 250 2.51 7.39 -24.78
N TYR A 251 2.10 7.22 -23.52
CA TYR A 251 0.96 7.93 -22.94
C TYR A 251 1.17 9.45 -22.89
N TYR A 252 2.36 9.91 -22.48
CA TYR A 252 2.68 11.33 -22.46
C TYR A 252 2.66 11.96 -23.86
N ARG A 253 3.21 11.26 -24.87
CA ARG A 253 3.12 11.71 -26.28
C ARG A 253 1.67 11.82 -26.75
N LEU A 254 0.80 10.87 -26.38
CA LEU A 254 -0.62 10.91 -26.74
C LEU A 254 -1.33 12.10 -26.11
N GLN A 255 -0.99 12.45 -24.87
CA GLN A 255 -1.57 13.59 -24.16
C GLN A 255 -1.11 14.93 -24.74
N GLN A 256 0.16 15.04 -25.14
CA GLN A 256 0.69 16.24 -25.80
C GLN A 256 0.03 16.51 -27.16
N ARG A 257 -0.32 15.46 -27.93
CA ARG A 257 -1.03 15.60 -29.22
C ARG A 257 -2.51 16.00 -29.10
N ARG A 258 -3.10 15.90 -27.91
CA ARG A 258 -4.50 16.23 -27.63
C ARG A 258 -4.68 17.62 -27.01
N ARG A 259 -3.58 18.30 -26.68
CA ARG A 259 -3.54 19.71 -26.28
C ARG A 259 -3.24 20.56 -27.50
#